data_AF-A0A329K490-F1
#
_entry.id   AF-A0A329K490-F1
#
_cell.length_a   1.000
_cell.length_b   1.000
_cell.length_c   1.000
_cell.angle_alpha   90.00
_cell.angle_beta   90.00
_cell.angle_gamma   90.00
#
_symmetry.space_group_name_H-M   'P 1'
#
loop_
_entity.id
_entity.type
_entity.pdbx_description
1 polymer ?
#
loop_
_entity_poly.entity_id
_entity_poly.type
_entity_poly.pdbx_seq_one_letter_code
_entity_poly.pdbx_strand_id
1 'polypeptide(L)'
;MSFPSYCVVGGGISGLTAAYRLRAAVGDGAAITLFDPGDRLGGVLRTEPVGGQPMDLGAEAFVLRRPEMPALLAELNLTERQRVSTGARPLIYSRQELRPLPTGTVVGIPSSAASVAGLVDDATVARIEAEPSRPLAWRTGSDPAVADLVGERFGDQVVSRSVDPLLSGV
;
A
#
# COMPACT_ATOMS: atom_id res chain seq x y z
N MET A 1 8.36 -14.10 -43.47
CA MET A 1 9.15 -13.71 -42.28
C MET A 1 8.27 -13.95 -41.07
N SER A 2 8.77 -14.64 -40.04
CA SER A 2 8.02 -14.82 -38.78
C SER A 2 8.13 -13.52 -37.99
N PHE A 3 7.00 -12.89 -37.69
CA PHE A 3 6.97 -11.76 -36.78
C PHE A 3 7.21 -12.27 -35.34
N PRO A 4 7.93 -11.52 -34.48
CA PRO A 4 8.00 -11.84 -33.06
C PRO A 4 6.59 -11.90 -32.47
N SER A 5 6.29 -12.96 -31.74
CA SER A 5 4.98 -13.17 -31.10
C SER A 5 5.14 -13.31 -29.60
N TYR A 6 4.37 -12.53 -28.85
CA TYR A 6 4.36 -12.51 -27.39
C TYR A 6 2.97 -12.88 -26.86
N CYS A 7 2.95 -13.62 -25.77
CA CYS A 7 1.75 -13.98 -25.04
C CYS A 7 1.83 -13.38 -23.63
N VAL A 8 0.78 -12.68 -23.21
CA VAL A 8 0.61 -12.16 -21.85
C VAL A 8 -0.60 -12.86 -21.23
N VAL A 9 -0.42 -13.48 -20.07
CA VAL A 9 -1.50 -14.16 -19.33
C VAL A 9 -1.88 -13.30 -18.12
N GLY A 10 -3.14 -12.89 -18.08
CA GLY A 10 -3.70 -11.95 -17.11
C GLY A 10 -3.87 -10.54 -17.69
N GLY A 11 -5.09 -10.03 -17.63
CA GLY A 11 -5.54 -8.71 -18.08
C GLY A 11 -5.70 -7.70 -16.95
N GLY A 12 -5.08 -7.95 -15.79
CA GLY A 12 -4.93 -6.97 -14.73
C GLY A 12 -3.87 -5.90 -15.05
N ILE A 13 -3.66 -4.95 -14.14
CA ILE A 13 -2.69 -3.85 -14.32
C ILE A 13 -1.31 -4.33 -14.76
N SER A 14 -0.77 -5.38 -14.14
CA SER A 14 0.55 -5.92 -14.48
C SER A 14 0.61 -6.42 -15.92
N GLY A 15 -0.41 -7.17 -16.38
CA GLY A 15 -0.43 -7.70 -17.74
C GLY A 15 -0.68 -6.63 -18.79
N LEU A 16 -1.57 -5.67 -18.51
CA LEU A 16 -1.80 -4.52 -19.40
C LEU A 16 -0.54 -3.66 -19.54
N THR A 17 0.13 -3.35 -18.43
CA THR A 17 1.40 -2.61 -18.49
C THR A 17 2.49 -3.43 -19.18
N ALA A 18 2.57 -4.75 -18.97
CA ALA A 18 3.53 -5.60 -19.68
C ALA A 18 3.29 -5.58 -21.20
N ALA A 19 2.04 -5.75 -21.66
CA ALA A 19 1.68 -5.68 -23.07
C ALA A 19 2.00 -4.30 -23.67
N TYR A 20 1.68 -3.23 -22.95
CA TYR A 20 2.00 -1.85 -23.35
C TYR A 20 3.50 -1.61 -23.51
N ARG A 21 4.31 -2.01 -22.51
CA ARG A 21 5.77 -1.87 -22.55
C ARG A 21 6.40 -2.76 -23.62
N LEU A 22 5.90 -3.97 -23.82
CA LEU A 22 6.33 -4.84 -24.93
C LEU A 22 6.10 -4.15 -26.26
N ARG A 23 4.88 -3.63 -26.52
CA ARG A 23 4.57 -2.89 -27.76
C ARG A 23 5.56 -1.75 -28.00
N ALA A 24 5.86 -0.95 -26.97
CA ALA A 24 6.82 0.15 -27.08
C ALA A 24 8.25 -0.33 -27.43
N ALA A 25 8.67 -1.47 -26.90
CA ALA A 25 10.02 -2.00 -27.10
C ALA A 25 10.22 -2.68 -28.47
N VAL A 26 9.20 -3.38 -28.98
CA VAL A 26 9.31 -4.23 -30.18
C VAL A 26 8.68 -3.62 -31.44
N GLY A 27 7.98 -2.49 -31.29
CA GLY A 27 7.29 -1.78 -32.37
C GLY A 27 6.04 -2.48 -32.88
N ASP A 28 5.46 -1.95 -33.96
CA ASP A 28 4.16 -2.39 -34.49
C ASP A 28 4.21 -3.75 -35.20
N GLY A 29 5.40 -4.20 -35.60
CA GLY A 29 5.60 -5.44 -36.33
C GLY A 29 5.40 -6.71 -35.49
N ALA A 30 5.37 -6.63 -34.16
CA ALA A 30 5.16 -7.81 -33.32
C ALA A 30 3.67 -8.10 -33.08
N ALA A 31 3.33 -9.39 -33.01
CA ALA A 31 2.05 -9.84 -32.51
C ALA A 31 2.10 -9.94 -30.98
N ILE A 32 1.16 -9.30 -30.27
CA ILE A 32 1.06 -9.36 -28.81
C ILE A 32 -0.37 -9.79 -28.50
N THR A 33 -0.53 -10.98 -27.93
CA THR A 33 -1.84 -11.52 -27.54
C THR A 33 -1.93 -11.56 -26.02
N LEU A 34 -3.00 -10.97 -25.48
CA LEU A 34 -3.30 -10.99 -24.05
C LEU A 34 -4.49 -11.93 -23.81
N PHE A 35 -4.33 -12.84 -22.86
CA PHE A 35 -5.38 -13.76 -22.42
C PHE A 35 -5.80 -13.39 -21.01
N ASP A 36 -7.10 -13.14 -20.82
CA ASP A 36 -7.69 -12.94 -19.51
C ASP A 36 -8.97 -13.78 -19.41
N PRO A 37 -9.21 -14.48 -18.28
CA PRO A 37 -10.43 -15.26 -18.10
C PRO A 37 -11.64 -14.40 -17.70
N GLY A 38 -11.45 -13.13 -17.36
CA GLY A 38 -12.50 -12.20 -16.98
C GLY A 38 -13.34 -11.74 -18.16
N ASP A 39 -14.52 -11.22 -17.83
CA ASP A 39 -15.44 -10.58 -18.78
C ASP A 39 -14.95 -9.21 -19.26
N ARG A 40 -13.97 -8.64 -18.56
CA ARG A 40 -13.33 -7.36 -18.88
C ARG A 40 -11.89 -7.33 -18.38
N LEU A 41 -11.09 -6.48 -19.01
CA LEU A 41 -9.75 -6.14 -18.55
C LEU A 41 -9.80 -5.22 -17.31
N GLY A 42 -8.70 -5.20 -16.57
CA GLY A 42 -8.48 -4.35 -15.38
C GLY A 42 -8.12 -5.15 -14.13
N GLY A 43 -8.57 -6.40 -14.02
CA GLY A 43 -8.37 -7.22 -12.82
C GLY A 43 -8.97 -6.55 -11.57
N VAL A 44 -8.14 -6.33 -10.54
CA VAL A 44 -8.57 -5.62 -9.31
C VAL A 44 -8.84 -4.12 -9.51
N LEU A 45 -8.47 -3.54 -10.65
CA LEU A 45 -8.84 -2.17 -11.00
C LEU A 45 -10.25 -2.16 -11.59
N ARG A 46 -11.24 -2.04 -10.71
CA ARG A 46 -12.64 -2.18 -11.09
C ARG A 46 -13.51 -1.14 -10.40
N THR A 47 -14.05 -0.22 -11.18
CA THR A 47 -15.11 0.71 -10.77
C THR A 47 -16.45 0.18 -11.27
N GLU A 48 -17.45 0.11 -10.39
CA GLU A 48 -18.82 -0.33 -10.68
C GLU A 48 -19.86 0.58 -10.00
N PRO A 49 -21.11 0.64 -10.48
CA PRO A 49 -22.18 1.37 -9.80
C PRO A 49 -22.66 0.61 -8.56
N VAL A 50 -22.50 1.22 -7.38
CA VAL A 50 -23.04 0.73 -6.10
C VAL A 50 -23.98 1.81 -5.55
N GLY A 51 -25.26 1.47 -5.36
CA GLY A 51 -26.26 2.45 -4.91
C GLY A 51 -26.44 3.63 -5.88
N GLY A 52 -26.18 3.43 -7.18
CA GLY A 52 -26.24 4.49 -8.20
C GLY A 52 -25.03 5.44 -8.22
N GLN A 53 -23.97 5.14 -7.47
CA GLN A 53 -22.72 5.91 -7.46
C GLN A 53 -21.55 5.05 -7.96
N PRO A 54 -20.58 5.62 -8.70
CA PRO A 54 -19.37 4.90 -9.07
C PRO A 54 -18.53 4.60 -7.83
N MET A 55 -18.16 3.33 -7.63
CA MET A 55 -17.37 2.87 -6.50
C MET A 55 -16.27 1.93 -6.98
N ASP A 56 -15.06 2.13 -6.50
CA ASP A 56 -13.95 1.21 -6.73
C ASP A 56 -14.12 -0.03 -5.83
N LEU A 57 -14.12 -1.21 -6.45
CA LEU A 57 -14.33 -2.50 -5.77
C LEU A 57 -13.02 -3.17 -5.34
N GLY A 58 -11.88 -2.65 -5.78
CA GLY A 58 -10.55 -3.18 -5.49
C GLY A 58 -9.59 -2.05 -5.16
N ALA A 59 -8.59 -1.80 -6.01
CA ALA A 59 -7.66 -0.70 -5.75
C ALA A 59 -8.33 0.65 -6.02
N GLU A 60 -8.38 1.50 -4.99
CA GLU A 60 -8.99 2.84 -5.03
C GLU A 60 -7.98 3.97 -5.30
N ALA A 61 -6.70 3.76 -4.96
CA ALA A 61 -5.70 4.81 -4.97
C ALA A 61 -4.28 4.28 -5.18
N PHE A 62 -3.35 5.18 -5.48
CA PHE A 62 -1.91 4.90 -5.57
C PHE A 62 -1.10 6.01 -4.88
N VAL A 63 0.13 5.69 -4.48
CA VAL A 63 0.98 6.61 -3.71
C VAL A 63 1.71 7.57 -4.66
N LEU A 64 1.40 8.86 -4.61
CA LEU A 64 1.98 9.87 -5.51
C LEU A 64 3.51 10.05 -5.42
N ARG A 65 4.13 9.70 -4.29
CA ARG A 65 5.60 9.80 -4.14
C ARG A 65 6.35 8.75 -4.95
N ARG A 66 5.66 7.73 -5.45
CA ARG A 66 6.20 6.68 -6.31
C ARG A 66 6.08 7.14 -7.76
N PRO A 67 7.19 7.28 -8.51
CA PRO A 67 7.17 7.91 -9.83
C PRO A 67 6.47 7.08 -10.90
N GLU A 68 6.30 5.78 -10.69
CA GLU A 68 5.89 4.81 -11.70
C GLU A 68 4.46 5.08 -12.22
N MET A 69 3.49 5.32 -11.32
CA MET A 69 2.11 5.59 -11.71
C MET A 69 1.91 6.98 -12.35
N PRO A 70 2.44 8.09 -11.77
CA PRO A 70 2.41 9.39 -12.44
C PRO A 70 3.06 9.38 -13.83
N ALA A 71 4.20 8.68 -13.99
CA ALA A 71 4.85 8.54 -15.29
C ALA A 71 3.95 7.80 -16.29
N LEU A 72 3.34 6.68 -15.88
CA LEU A 72 2.41 5.95 -16.74
C LEU A 72 1.18 6.78 -17.12
N LEU A 73 0.63 7.57 -16.19
CA LEU A 73 -0.48 8.49 -16.52
C LEU A 73 -0.05 9.54 -17.54
N ALA A 74 1.15 10.10 -17.43
CA ALA A 74 1.66 11.07 -18.41
C ALA A 74 1.83 10.44 -19.80
N GLU A 75 2.43 9.25 -19.88
CA GLU A 75 2.59 8.50 -21.12
C GLU A 75 1.25 8.18 -21.81
N LEU A 76 0.19 7.96 -21.02
CA LEU A 76 -1.15 7.69 -21.51
C LEU A 76 -2.00 8.96 -21.72
N ASN A 77 -1.44 10.16 -21.51
CA ASN A 77 -2.16 11.45 -21.55
C ASN A 77 -3.35 11.52 -20.56
N LEU A 78 -3.19 10.94 -19.37
CA LEU A 78 -4.19 10.86 -18.32
C LEU A 78 -3.86 11.72 -17.08
N THR A 79 -2.78 12.51 -17.11
CA THR A 79 -2.36 13.37 -15.99
C THR A 79 -3.49 14.23 -15.45
N GLU A 80 -4.26 14.88 -16.33
CA GLU A 80 -5.38 15.77 -15.97
C GLU A 80 -6.59 15.04 -15.34
N ARG A 81 -6.61 13.70 -15.37
CA ARG A 81 -7.64 12.90 -14.72
C ARG A 81 -7.29 12.53 -13.28
N GLN A 82 -6.03 12.71 -12.86
CA GLN A 82 -5.60 12.42 -11.50
C GLN A 82 -6.36 13.31 -10.50
N ARG A 83 -6.84 12.70 -9.42
CA ARG A 83 -7.48 13.41 -8.30
C ARG A 83 -6.71 13.14 -7.01
N VAL A 84 -6.85 14.04 -6.05
CA VAL A 84 -6.28 13.91 -4.71
C VAL A 84 -7.40 13.72 -3.69
N SER A 85 -7.11 12.98 -2.63
CA SER A 85 -8.04 12.77 -1.52
C SER A 85 -8.46 14.10 -0.87
N THR A 86 -9.68 14.14 -0.32
CA THR A 86 -10.34 15.34 0.25
C THR A 86 -9.68 15.93 1.50
N GLY A 87 -8.56 15.37 1.96
CA GLY A 87 -7.86 15.80 3.18
C GLY A 87 -8.46 15.26 4.48
N ALA A 88 -9.46 14.37 4.39
CA ALA A 88 -9.99 13.65 5.55
C ALA A 88 -8.87 12.93 6.29
N ARG A 89 -8.84 13.06 7.63
CA ARG A 89 -7.84 12.41 8.47
C ARG A 89 -8.34 11.05 8.92
N PRO A 90 -7.55 9.97 8.75
CA PRO A 90 -7.93 8.65 9.23
C PRO A 90 -8.01 8.62 10.75
N LEU A 91 -8.82 7.70 11.26
CA LEU A 91 -8.99 7.39 12.67
C LEU A 91 -8.60 5.94 12.92
N ILE A 92 -8.09 5.65 14.12
CA ILE A 92 -7.92 4.29 14.61
C ILE A 92 -9.10 3.96 15.51
N TYR A 93 -9.75 2.82 15.27
CA TYR A 93 -10.69 2.25 16.24
C TYR A 93 -9.92 1.39 17.25
N SER A 94 -9.91 1.81 18.51
CA SER A 94 -9.17 1.10 19.57
C SER A 94 -9.91 1.23 20.88
N ARG A 95 -10.08 0.09 21.58
CA ARG A 95 -10.78 0.02 22.87
C ARG A 95 -12.18 0.63 22.82
N GLN A 96 -12.96 0.24 21.81
CA GLN A 96 -14.34 0.69 21.58
C GLN A 96 -14.50 2.19 21.26
N GLU A 97 -13.42 2.90 21.00
CA GLU A 97 -13.44 4.33 20.70
C GLU A 97 -12.69 4.64 19.41
N LEU A 98 -13.19 5.63 18.66
CA LEU A 98 -12.47 6.23 17.54
C LEU A 98 -11.46 7.24 18.08
N ARG A 99 -10.20 7.11 17.65
CA ARG A 99 -9.09 7.96 18.08
C ARG A 99 -8.39 8.54 16.86
N PRO A 100 -7.90 9.79 16.92
CA PRO A 100 -7.06 10.34 15.86
C PRO A 100 -5.86 9.44 15.58
N LEU A 101 -5.46 9.35 14.31
CA LEU A 101 -4.21 8.70 13.95
C LEU A 101 -3.03 9.37 14.68
N PRO A 102 -2.20 8.62 15.42
CA PRO A 102 -0.97 9.11 16.03
C PRO A 102 -0.08 9.93 15.10
N THR A 103 0.18 11.18 15.47
CA THR A 103 1.24 11.99 14.85
C THR A 103 2.60 11.62 15.43
N GLY A 104 3.69 11.86 14.70
CA GLY A 104 5.02 11.47 15.17
C GLY A 104 5.20 9.95 15.17
N THR A 105 4.65 9.28 14.16
CA THR A 105 4.85 7.86 13.89
C THR A 105 5.35 7.65 12.47
N VAL A 106 6.05 6.55 12.24
CA VAL A 106 6.38 6.06 10.90
C VAL A 106 5.66 4.74 10.72
N VAL A 107 4.56 4.75 9.96
CA VAL A 107 3.70 3.57 9.74
C VAL A 107 3.28 2.93 11.08
N GLY A 108 2.87 3.77 12.04
CA GLY A 108 2.39 3.34 13.36
C GLY A 108 3.50 3.09 14.39
N ILE A 109 4.77 3.02 13.97
CA ILE A 109 5.91 2.91 14.90
C ILE A 109 6.14 4.28 15.56
N PRO A 110 6.11 4.38 16.90
CA PRO A 110 6.25 5.65 17.60
C PRO A 110 7.68 6.19 17.54
N SER A 111 7.84 7.49 17.27
CA SER A 111 9.12 8.19 17.47
C SER A 111 9.37 8.60 18.92
N SER A 112 8.33 8.56 19.77
CA SER A 112 8.37 8.86 21.20
C SER A 112 7.16 8.23 21.90
N ALA A 113 7.21 8.06 23.22
CA ALA A 113 6.06 7.54 23.97
C ALA A 113 4.84 8.47 23.87
N ALA A 114 5.05 9.78 23.78
CA ALA A 114 4.00 10.77 23.59
C ALA A 114 3.20 10.56 22.29
N SER A 115 3.83 10.00 21.24
CA SER A 115 3.17 9.74 19.96
C SER A 115 2.00 8.77 20.08
N VAL A 116 2.02 7.86 21.05
CA VAL A 116 0.98 6.84 21.27
C VAL A 116 0.28 6.99 22.62
N ALA A 117 0.44 8.15 23.27
CA ALA A 117 -0.23 8.45 24.52
C ALA A 117 -1.76 8.30 24.37
N GLY A 118 -2.37 7.56 25.29
CA GLY A 118 -3.81 7.27 25.22
C GLY A 118 -4.21 6.17 24.23
N LEU A 119 -3.28 5.52 23.53
CA LEU A 119 -3.50 4.23 22.85
C LEU A 119 -2.94 3.06 23.65
N VAL A 120 -1.87 3.30 24.38
CA VAL A 120 -1.17 2.31 25.19
C VAL A 120 -1.22 2.65 26.68
N ASP A 121 -0.85 1.69 27.52
CA ASP A 121 -0.75 1.86 28.98
C ASP A 121 0.63 2.36 29.43
N ASP A 122 0.72 2.70 30.72
CA ASP A 122 1.94 3.27 31.32
C ASP A 122 3.14 2.31 31.26
N ALA A 123 2.89 1.00 31.29
CA ALA A 123 3.95 0.00 31.14
C ALA A 123 4.55 0.02 29.72
N THR A 124 3.69 0.20 28.71
CA THR A 124 4.11 0.36 27.32
C THR A 124 4.82 1.69 27.10
N VAL A 125 4.33 2.78 27.72
CA VAL A 125 5.01 4.09 27.72
C VAL A 125 6.44 3.96 28.26
N ALA A 126 6.61 3.39 29.45
CA ALA A 126 7.93 3.20 30.05
C ALA A 126 8.84 2.31 29.18
N ARG A 127 8.27 1.30 28.51
CA ARG A 127 9.02 0.47 27.54
C ARG A 127 9.53 1.30 26.37
N ILE A 128 8.70 2.16 25.78
CA ILE A 128 9.10 3.02 24.65
C ILE A 128 10.18 4.00 25.08
N GLU A 129 10.06 4.60 26.27
CA GLU A 129 11.07 5.52 26.81
C GLU A 129 12.42 4.85 27.06
N ALA A 130 12.42 3.59 27.49
CA ALA A 130 13.64 2.81 27.71
C ALA A 130 14.23 2.23 26.42
N GLU A 131 13.46 2.14 25.33
CA GLU A 131 13.83 1.50 24.05
C GLU A 131 15.18 1.96 23.49
N PRO A 132 15.54 3.27 23.49
CA PRO A 132 16.82 3.74 22.94
C PRO A 132 18.06 3.17 23.63
N SER A 133 17.93 2.73 24.89
CA SER A 133 19.01 2.13 25.67
C SER A 133 19.03 0.59 25.61
N ARG A 134 18.00 -0.03 25.03
CA ARG A 134 17.91 -1.48 24.89
C ARG A 134 18.67 -1.93 23.64
N PRO A 135 19.60 -2.89 23.73
CA PRO A 135 20.26 -3.47 22.56
C PRO A 135 19.23 -4.01 21.55
N LEU A 136 19.48 -3.81 20.26
CA LEU A 136 18.74 -4.44 19.17
C LEU A 136 19.61 -5.55 18.59
N ALA A 137 19.18 -6.80 18.74
CA ALA A 137 19.83 -7.93 18.10
C ALA A 137 19.34 -8.04 16.65
N TRP A 138 20.19 -7.73 15.68
CA TRP A 138 19.87 -7.82 14.27
C TRP A 138 20.93 -8.61 13.51
N ARG A 139 20.51 -9.44 12.56
CA ARG A 139 21.38 -10.18 11.66
C ARG A 139 21.15 -9.70 10.24
N THR A 140 22.20 -9.27 9.54
CA THR A 140 22.07 -8.90 8.13
C THR A 140 21.48 -10.06 7.33
N GLY A 141 20.41 -9.77 6.59
CA GLY A 141 19.65 -10.76 5.81
C GLY A 141 18.57 -11.51 6.59
N SER A 142 18.36 -11.23 7.88
CA SER A 142 17.17 -11.72 8.58
C SER A 142 15.90 -11.03 8.08
N ASP A 143 14.79 -11.77 8.08
CA ASP A 143 13.47 -11.30 7.69
C ASP A 143 12.43 -11.67 8.78
N PRO A 144 12.49 -11.04 9.97
CA PRO A 144 11.53 -11.32 11.03
C PRO A 144 10.15 -10.74 10.68
N ALA A 145 9.10 -11.31 11.28
CA ALA A 145 7.79 -10.70 11.19
C ALA A 145 7.81 -9.28 11.80
N VAL A 146 7.09 -8.34 11.19
CA VAL A 146 7.00 -6.96 11.69
C VAL A 146 6.46 -6.94 13.12
N ALA A 147 5.48 -7.79 13.43
CA ALA A 147 4.92 -7.93 14.76
C ALA A 147 5.97 -8.36 15.80
N ASP A 148 6.89 -9.26 15.44
CA ASP A 148 7.95 -9.72 16.35
C ASP A 148 8.92 -8.58 16.64
N LEU A 149 9.41 -7.90 15.59
CA LEU A 149 10.36 -6.79 15.73
C LEU A 149 9.75 -5.62 16.52
N VAL A 150 8.54 -5.20 16.16
CA VAL A 150 7.86 -4.08 16.83
C VAL A 150 7.44 -4.48 18.25
N GLY A 151 6.95 -5.69 18.47
CA GLY A 151 6.53 -6.19 19.79
C GLY A 151 7.71 -6.29 20.76
N GLU A 152 8.85 -6.80 20.29
CA GLU A 152 10.08 -6.84 21.07
C GLU A 152 10.49 -5.42 21.51
N ARG A 153 10.50 -4.46 20.58
CA ARG A 153 10.98 -3.10 20.84
C ARG A 153 9.98 -2.26 21.62
N PHE A 154 8.74 -2.18 21.17
CA PHE A 154 7.74 -1.22 21.62
C PHE A 154 6.52 -1.85 22.33
N GLY A 155 6.42 -3.18 22.33
CA GLY A 155 5.36 -3.92 23.05
C GLY A 155 4.11 -4.20 22.22
N ASP A 156 3.36 -5.22 22.63
CA ASP A 156 2.21 -5.76 21.88
C ASP A 156 1.08 -4.75 21.69
N GLN A 157 0.94 -3.77 22.60
CA GLN A 157 -0.05 -2.71 22.44
C GLN A 157 0.29 -1.77 21.28
N VAL A 158 1.57 -1.51 21.01
CA VAL A 158 1.99 -0.73 19.83
C VAL A 158 1.73 -1.51 18.55
N VAL A 159 1.99 -2.83 18.56
CA VAL A 159 1.66 -3.71 17.43
C VAL A 159 0.15 -3.64 17.15
N SER A 160 -0.68 -4.05 18.11
CA SER A 160 -2.12 -4.24 17.90
C SER A 160 -2.93 -2.95 17.79
N ARG A 161 -2.48 -1.83 18.36
CA ARG A 161 -3.28 -0.58 18.43
C ARG A 161 -2.71 0.56 17.60
N SER A 162 -1.55 0.37 16.97
CA SER A 162 -0.92 1.38 16.13
C SER A 162 -0.41 0.76 14.83
N VAL A 163 0.52 -0.19 14.86
CA VAL A 163 1.18 -0.69 13.64
C VAL A 163 0.24 -1.55 12.78
N ASP A 164 -0.42 -2.54 13.37
CA ASP A 164 -1.29 -3.47 12.66
C ASP A 164 -2.42 -2.74 11.91
N PRO A 165 -3.20 -1.82 12.53
CA PRO A 165 -4.22 -1.05 11.81
C PRO A 165 -3.71 -0.22 10.62
N LEU A 166 -2.43 0.16 10.60
CA LEU A 166 -1.84 0.92 9.49
C LEU A 166 -1.26 0.03 8.40
N LEU A 167 -0.71 -1.13 8.77
CA LEU A 167 -0.12 -2.08 7.82
C LEU A 167 -1.19 -2.96 7.17
N SER A 168 -2.20 -3.35 7.93
CA SER A 168 -3.34 -4.12 7.44
C SER A 168 -4.27 -3.30 6.57
N GLY A 169 -4.05 -1.99 6.43
CA GLY A 169 -4.91 -1.08 5.66
C GLY A 169 -4.82 -1.32 4.16
N VAL A 170 -5.33 -2.47 3.69
CA VAL A 170 -6.55 -2.70 2.87
C VAL A 170 -7.00 -4.13 3.16
#